data_AF-A0A3E3EDE9-F1
#
_entry.id   AF-A0A3E3EDE9-F1
#
_cell.length_a   1.000
_cell.length_b   1.000
_cell.length_c   1.000
_cell.angle_alpha   90.00
_cell.angle_beta   90.00
_cell.angle_gamma   90.00
#
_symmetry.space_group_name_H-M   'P 1'
#
loop_
_entity.id
_entity.type
_entity.pdbx_description
1 polymer ?
#
loop_
_entity_poly.entity_id
_entity_poly.type
_entity_poly.pdbx_seq_one_letter_code
_entity_poly.pdbx_strand_id
1 'polypeptide(L)'
;MRYSKNIIKFAAAIILLIIIPLVPLTVSKIQDDKLIEHLQVEKIKSDNNEIQTSKLTVAEKLELIGDYENKEKNIITTTQVQDMSDENITRIRTIINEQLVILKNLGILTDFNFDGNYVCYNYTLRRYSNVIDSSKSVSVYQVNFTNEEGIFNATIDVDTHLIYQYNYYNKKYIARNYEVIYTFGTAYLGLTEQETYKYLFGIIDNRTDSVSVSSYNDIY
;
A
#
# COMPACT_ATOMS: atom_id res chain seq x y z
N MET A 1 -51.96 -52.42 -8.19
CA MET A 1 -51.30 -51.41 -9.06
C MET A 1 -51.31 -49.96 -8.54
N ARG A 2 -51.94 -49.63 -7.40
CA ARG A 2 -52.01 -48.25 -6.86
C ARG A 2 -50.83 -47.89 -5.94
N TYR A 3 -50.29 -48.88 -5.22
CA TYR A 3 -49.19 -48.73 -4.26
C TYR A 3 -47.83 -48.43 -4.92
N SER A 4 -47.48 -49.11 -6.03
CA SER A 4 -46.20 -48.91 -6.74
C SER A 4 -46.07 -47.53 -7.39
N LYS A 5 -47.17 -46.97 -7.92
CA LYS A 5 -47.19 -45.62 -8.48
C LYS A 5 -46.93 -44.54 -7.44
N ASN A 6 -47.36 -44.73 -6.19
CA ASN A 6 -47.13 -43.77 -5.12
C ASN A 6 -45.69 -43.82 -4.59
N ILE A 7 -45.08 -45.01 -4.55
CA ILE A 7 -43.66 -45.18 -4.19
C ILE A 7 -42.75 -44.52 -5.23
N ILE A 8 -43.04 -44.69 -6.52
CA ILE A 8 -42.26 -44.04 -7.60
C ILE A 8 -42.38 -42.52 -7.52
N LYS A 9 -43.58 -41.98 -7.27
CA LYS A 9 -43.78 -40.54 -7.08
C LYS A 9 -43.05 -40.00 -5.84
N PHE A 10 -43.02 -40.77 -4.77
CA PHE A 10 -42.29 -40.41 -3.55
C PHE A 10 -40.77 -40.41 -3.76
N ALA A 11 -40.23 -41.43 -4.44
CA ALA A 11 -38.81 -41.48 -4.82
C ALA A 11 -38.43 -40.31 -5.74
N ALA A 12 -39.27 -39.98 -6.73
CA ALA A 12 -39.05 -38.84 -7.60
C ALA A 12 -39.05 -37.49 -6.84
N ALA A 13 -39.93 -37.34 -5.85
CA ALA A 13 -39.99 -36.13 -5.02
C ALA A 13 -38.73 -35.97 -4.14
N ILE A 14 -38.20 -37.07 -3.58
CA ILE A 14 -36.94 -37.06 -2.82
C ILE A 14 -35.76 -36.68 -3.72
N ILE A 15 -35.68 -37.24 -4.93
CA ILE A 15 -34.62 -36.90 -5.90
C ILE A 15 -34.69 -35.40 -6.26
N LEU A 16 -35.89 -34.87 -6.50
CA LEU A 16 -36.09 -33.44 -6.77
C LEU A 16 -35.64 -32.55 -5.60
N LEU A 17 -35.96 -32.94 -4.36
CA LEU A 17 -35.54 -32.22 -3.14
C LEU A 17 -34.02 -32.20 -2.95
N ILE A 18 -33.30 -33.20 -3.46
CA ILE A 18 -31.83 -33.24 -3.42
C ILE A 18 -31.23 -32.38 -4.56
N ILE A 19 -31.82 -32.39 -5.76
CA ILE A 19 -31.28 -31.66 -6.92
C ILE A 19 -31.48 -30.14 -6.80
N ILE A 20 -32.62 -29.68 -6.27
CA ILE A 20 -32.93 -28.24 -6.13
C ILE A 20 -31.83 -27.45 -5.39
N PRO A 21 -31.30 -27.91 -4.23
CA PRO A 21 -30.22 -27.19 -3.54
C PRO A 21 -28.84 -27.36 -4.21
N LEU A 22 -28.63 -28.36 -5.08
CA LEU A 22 -27.36 -28.56 -5.79
C LEU A 22 -27.16 -27.57 -6.96
N VAL A 23 -28.24 -27.08 -7.57
CA VAL A 23 -28.16 -26.14 -8.70
C VAL A 23 -27.54 -24.79 -8.31
N PRO A 24 -27.93 -24.13 -7.20
CA PRO A 24 -27.26 -22.91 -6.74
C PRO A 24 -25.77 -23.11 -6.44
N LEU A 25 -25.38 -24.27 -5.91
CA LEU A 25 -23.99 -24.59 -5.56
C LEU A 25 -23.10 -24.73 -6.81
N THR A 26 -23.60 -25.36 -7.87
CA THR A 26 -22.85 -25.48 -9.13
C THR A 26 -22.82 -24.17 -9.91
N VAL A 27 -23.90 -23.40 -9.89
CA VAL A 27 -23.93 -22.05 -10.50
C VAL A 27 -22.99 -21.09 -9.76
N SER A 28 -22.95 -21.13 -8.43
CA SER A 28 -21.97 -20.36 -7.63
C SER A 28 -20.54 -20.74 -8.00
N LYS A 29 -20.22 -22.03 -8.05
CA LYS A 29 -18.88 -22.49 -8.46
C LYS A 29 -18.49 -22.02 -9.86
N ILE A 30 -19.39 -22.11 -10.84
CA ILE A 30 -19.12 -21.64 -12.20
C ILE A 30 -18.92 -20.12 -12.23
N GLN A 31 -19.68 -19.36 -11.43
CA GLN A 31 -19.51 -17.92 -11.31
C GLN A 31 -18.20 -17.56 -10.63
N ASP A 32 -17.82 -18.30 -9.58
CA ASP A 32 -16.55 -18.13 -8.86
C ASP A 32 -15.36 -18.47 -9.77
N ASP A 33 -15.39 -19.61 -10.47
CA ASP A 33 -14.36 -20.02 -11.42
C ASP A 33 -14.24 -19.00 -12.56
N LYS A 34 -15.36 -18.48 -13.05
CA LYS A 34 -15.39 -17.40 -14.04
C LYS A 34 -14.84 -16.10 -13.45
N LEU A 35 -15.10 -15.79 -12.17
CA LEU A 35 -14.51 -14.64 -11.48
C LEU A 35 -12.99 -14.81 -11.33
N ILE A 36 -12.50 -16.01 -11.04
CA ILE A 36 -11.08 -16.33 -10.95
C ILE A 36 -10.41 -16.26 -12.33
N GLU A 37 -11.10 -16.63 -13.41
CA GLU A 37 -10.60 -16.46 -14.79
C GLU A 37 -10.53 -14.98 -15.22
N HIS A 38 -11.38 -14.12 -14.66
CA HIS A 38 -11.39 -12.67 -14.93
C HIS A 38 -10.55 -11.85 -13.95
N LEU A 39 -10.22 -12.41 -12.78
CA LEU A 39 -9.13 -11.94 -11.94
C LEU A 39 -7.84 -12.36 -12.62
N GLN A 40 -7.35 -11.52 -13.54
CA GLN A 40 -5.95 -11.56 -13.94
C GLN A 40 -5.09 -11.24 -12.71
N VAL A 41 -4.87 -12.24 -11.85
CA VAL A 41 -3.70 -12.28 -11.00
C VAL A 41 -2.57 -12.70 -11.92
N GLU A 42 -2.16 -11.79 -12.79
CA GLU A 42 -0.87 -11.95 -13.46
C GLU A 42 0.18 -11.94 -12.36
N LYS A 43 0.77 -13.12 -12.10
CA LYS A 43 2.16 -13.14 -11.66
C LYS A 43 2.93 -12.44 -12.76
N ILE A 44 3.19 -11.14 -12.58
CA ILE A 44 4.03 -10.36 -13.49
C ILE A 44 5.35 -11.11 -13.60
N LYS A 45 5.59 -11.72 -14.76
CA LYS A 45 6.93 -12.21 -15.12
C LYS A 45 7.82 -10.97 -15.20
N SER A 46 8.96 -11.03 -14.53
CA SER A 46 9.94 -9.98 -14.28
C SER A 46 10.60 -9.34 -15.52
N ASP A 47 10.04 -9.50 -16.71
CA ASP A 47 10.83 -9.39 -17.94
C ASP A 47 10.55 -8.12 -18.77
N ASN A 48 9.78 -7.15 -18.27
CA ASN A 48 9.65 -5.83 -18.91
C ASN A 48 9.68 -4.70 -17.87
N ASN A 49 10.83 -4.50 -17.24
CA ASN A 49 11.12 -3.35 -16.37
C ASN A 49 11.66 -2.14 -17.16
N GLU A 50 11.07 -1.79 -18.30
CA GLU A 50 11.16 -0.38 -18.73
C GLU A 50 10.08 0.39 -17.98
N ILE A 51 10.35 0.63 -16.69
CA ILE A 51 9.61 1.62 -15.91
C ILE A 51 9.87 2.95 -16.62
N GLN A 52 8.90 3.41 -17.39
CA GLN A 52 8.90 4.76 -17.92
C GLN A 52 8.98 5.68 -16.71
N THR A 53 10.16 6.25 -16.47
CA THR A 53 10.41 7.16 -15.35
C THR A 53 9.39 8.28 -15.43
N SER A 54 8.62 8.45 -14.35
CA SER A 54 7.57 9.47 -14.30
C SER A 54 8.18 10.86 -14.49
N LYS A 55 7.59 11.67 -15.38
CA LYS A 55 7.99 13.07 -15.60
C LYS A 55 7.40 14.02 -14.55
N LEU A 56 6.61 13.50 -13.62
CA LEU A 56 5.96 14.28 -12.58
C LEU A 56 6.99 14.77 -11.55
N THR A 57 6.78 16.00 -11.09
CA THR A 57 7.46 16.56 -9.92
C THR A 57 7.06 15.83 -8.64
N VAL A 58 7.83 15.99 -7.56
CA VAL A 58 7.49 15.41 -6.25
C VAL A 58 6.11 15.89 -5.77
N ALA A 59 5.79 17.17 -5.95
CA ALA A 59 4.48 17.73 -5.59
C ALA A 59 3.33 17.07 -6.38
N GLU A 60 3.45 16.90 -7.69
CA GLU A 60 2.44 16.23 -8.52
C GLU A 60 2.28 14.74 -8.16
N LYS A 61 3.39 14.07 -7.80
CA LYS A 61 3.36 12.68 -7.32
C LYS A 61 2.65 12.57 -5.97
N LEU A 62 2.92 13.48 -5.04
CA LEU A 62 2.22 13.55 -3.74
C LEU A 62 0.74 13.91 -3.90
N GLU A 63 0.41 14.76 -4.87
CA GLU A 63 -0.97 15.09 -5.22
C GLU A 63 -1.74 13.84 -5.67
N LEU A 64 -1.20 13.06 -6.61
CA LEU A 64 -1.85 11.81 -7.04
C LEU A 64 -2.09 10.82 -5.89
N ILE A 65 -1.15 10.74 -4.94
CA ILE A 65 -1.31 9.89 -3.75
C ILE A 65 -2.42 10.48 -2.86
N GLY A 66 -2.38 11.79 -2.57
CA GLY A 66 -3.38 12.47 -1.75
C GLY A 66 -4.79 12.42 -2.33
N ASP A 67 -4.94 12.59 -3.65
CA ASP A 67 -6.22 12.54 -4.37
C ASP A 67 -6.89 11.17 -4.21
N TYR A 68 -6.10 10.08 -4.26
CA TYR A 68 -6.62 8.74 -4.00
C TYR A 68 -7.14 8.59 -2.57
N GLU A 69 -6.36 9.01 -1.56
CA GLU A 69 -6.73 8.89 -0.15
C GLU A 69 -7.97 9.74 0.19
N ASN A 70 -8.09 10.91 -0.45
CA ASN A 70 -9.26 11.79 -0.38
C ASN A 70 -10.47 11.29 -1.19
N LYS A 71 -10.37 10.11 -1.81
CA LYS A 71 -11.41 9.46 -2.64
C LYS A 71 -11.87 10.33 -3.81
N GLU A 72 -10.95 11.09 -4.38
CA GLU A 72 -11.23 11.82 -5.61
C GLU A 72 -11.57 10.84 -6.73
N LYS A 73 -12.48 11.27 -7.60
CA LYS A 73 -12.86 10.49 -8.77
C LYS A 73 -11.67 10.54 -9.74
N ASN A 74 -11.35 9.40 -10.36
CA ASN A 74 -10.34 9.22 -11.41
C ASN A 74 -8.93 8.79 -10.98
N ILE A 75 -8.66 8.48 -9.71
CA ILE A 75 -7.42 7.79 -9.34
C ILE A 75 -7.70 6.31 -9.09
N ILE A 76 -6.92 5.43 -9.70
CA ILE A 76 -6.91 3.99 -9.41
C ILE A 76 -5.57 3.58 -8.83
N THR A 77 -5.60 2.54 -8.00
CA THR A 77 -4.38 1.92 -7.49
C THR A 77 -4.27 0.45 -7.87
N THR A 78 -3.04 0.02 -8.17
CA THR A 78 -2.65 -1.39 -8.18
C THR A 78 -1.65 -1.62 -7.06
N THR A 79 -1.77 -2.75 -6.35
CA THR A 79 -0.84 -3.15 -5.28
C THR A 79 -0.31 -4.54 -5.59
N GLN A 80 1.00 -4.69 -5.56
CA GLN A 80 1.70 -5.95 -5.76
C GLN A 80 2.58 -6.24 -4.53
N VAL A 81 2.33 -7.37 -3.86
CA VAL A 81 3.22 -7.87 -2.81
C VAL A 81 4.54 -8.28 -3.43
N GLN A 82 5.64 -7.74 -2.91
CA GLN A 82 6.99 -8.06 -3.37
C GLN A 82 7.49 -9.34 -2.69
N ASP A 83 8.33 -10.09 -3.39
CA ASP A 83 9.04 -11.22 -2.80
C ASP A 83 10.05 -10.71 -1.76
N MET A 84 9.99 -11.24 -0.55
CA MET A 84 10.85 -10.84 0.58
C MET A 84 12.13 -11.70 0.65
N SER A 85 12.71 -12.02 -0.51
CA SER A 85 14.01 -12.66 -0.59
C SER A 85 15.11 -11.77 0.00
N ASP A 86 16.19 -12.38 0.49
CA ASP A 86 17.32 -11.66 1.08
C ASP A 86 17.90 -10.58 0.13
N GLU A 87 17.89 -10.85 -1.17
CA GLU A 87 18.31 -9.90 -2.21
C GLU A 87 17.42 -8.66 -2.24
N ASN A 88 16.10 -8.84 -2.31
CA ASN A 88 15.13 -7.74 -2.35
C ASN A 88 15.12 -6.93 -1.05
N ILE A 89 15.22 -7.61 0.09
CA ILE A 89 15.32 -6.96 1.41
C ILE A 89 16.63 -6.17 1.52
N THR A 90 17.74 -6.73 1.06
CA THR A 90 19.03 -6.02 1.03
C THR A 90 18.95 -4.78 0.14
N ARG A 91 18.35 -4.89 -1.05
CA ARG A 91 18.18 -3.76 -1.96
C ARG A 91 17.38 -2.61 -1.33
N ILE A 92 16.21 -2.90 -0.76
CA ILE A 92 15.37 -1.84 -0.18
C ILE A 92 15.99 -1.25 1.08
N ARG A 93 16.77 -2.04 1.85
CA ARG A 93 17.57 -1.52 2.96
C ARG A 93 18.65 -0.56 2.52
N THR A 94 19.36 -0.87 1.45
CA THR A 94 20.38 0.02 0.88
C THR A 94 19.76 1.36 0.51
N ILE A 95 18.62 1.33 -0.20
CA ILE A 95 17.86 2.54 -0.54
C ILE A 95 17.49 3.35 0.72
N ILE A 96 16.90 2.71 1.73
CA ILE A 96 16.54 3.38 2.98
C ILE A 96 17.78 3.99 3.65
N ASN A 97 18.88 3.25 3.74
CA ASN A 97 20.10 3.73 4.39
C ASN A 97 20.70 4.95 3.69
N GLU A 98 20.71 4.97 2.35
CA GLU A 98 21.15 6.13 1.57
C GLU A 98 20.31 7.37 1.89
N GLN A 99 18.99 7.22 1.96
CA GLN A 99 18.09 8.33 2.28
C GLN A 99 18.21 8.77 3.76
N LEU A 100 18.40 7.82 4.68
CA LEU A 100 18.62 8.13 6.10
C LEU A 100 19.89 8.94 6.33
N VAL A 101 20.95 8.74 5.55
CA VAL A 101 22.16 9.58 5.63
C VAL A 101 21.81 11.03 5.28
N ILE A 102 21.04 11.26 4.23
CA ILE A 102 20.60 12.61 3.81
C ILE A 102 19.72 13.23 4.90
N LEU A 103 18.72 12.50 5.38
CA LEU A 103 17.80 12.96 6.43
C LEU A 103 18.57 13.34 7.71
N LYS A 104 19.53 12.52 8.16
CA LYS A 104 20.35 12.81 9.34
C LYS A 104 21.20 14.06 9.17
N ASN A 105 21.77 14.28 7.99
CA ASN A 105 22.53 15.49 7.68
C ASN A 105 21.66 16.76 7.71
N LEU A 106 20.35 16.62 7.48
CA LEU A 106 19.36 17.68 7.60
C LEU A 106 18.78 17.82 9.02
N GLY A 107 19.29 17.07 10.01
CA GLY A 107 18.77 17.08 11.37
C GLY A 107 17.46 16.29 11.56
N ILE A 108 17.09 15.45 10.60
CA ILE A 108 15.89 14.61 10.62
C ILE A 108 16.29 13.18 10.99
N LEU A 109 15.54 12.52 11.89
CA LEU A 109 15.81 11.14 12.32
C LEU A 109 17.26 10.91 12.83
N THR A 110 17.85 11.90 13.50
CA THR A 110 19.25 11.84 13.98
C THR A 110 19.51 10.66 14.90
N ASP A 111 18.54 10.34 15.75
CA ASP A 111 18.66 9.28 16.77
C ASP A 111 18.21 7.90 16.26
N PHE A 112 17.70 7.82 15.03
CA PHE A 112 17.23 6.57 14.46
C PHE A 112 18.39 5.74 13.92
N ASN A 113 18.57 4.53 14.47
CA ASN A 113 19.56 3.57 13.99
C ASN A 113 18.88 2.42 13.25
N PHE A 114 18.87 2.46 11.92
CA PHE A 114 18.32 1.39 11.10
C PHE A 114 19.39 0.31 10.85
N ASP A 115 19.38 -0.74 11.67
CA ASP A 115 20.36 -1.81 11.62
C ASP A 115 19.78 -3.14 11.07
N GLY A 116 20.61 -4.19 11.12
CA GLY A 116 20.24 -5.54 10.67
C GLY A 116 19.20 -6.24 11.56
N ASN A 117 18.88 -5.72 12.74
CA ASN A 117 17.92 -6.33 13.67
C ASN A 117 16.47 -6.00 13.32
N TYR A 118 16.25 -4.97 12.50
CA TYR A 118 14.95 -4.74 11.89
C TYR A 118 14.57 -5.95 11.03
N VAL A 119 13.31 -6.34 11.01
CA VAL A 119 12.77 -7.42 10.17
C VAL A 119 11.71 -6.80 9.29
N CYS A 120 11.82 -7.00 7.97
CA CYS A 120 10.79 -6.57 7.04
C CYS A 120 9.56 -7.47 7.19
N TYR A 121 8.39 -6.89 7.44
CA TYR A 121 7.13 -7.64 7.56
C TYR A 121 6.07 -7.20 6.57
N ASN A 122 6.31 -6.11 5.83
CA ASN A 122 5.50 -5.68 4.71
C ASN A 122 6.39 -5.07 3.63
N TYR A 123 6.19 -5.49 2.39
CA TYR A 123 6.86 -4.93 1.22
C TYR A 123 5.92 -5.02 0.02
N THR A 124 5.36 -3.88 -0.36
CA THR A 124 4.46 -3.79 -1.52
C THR A 124 4.96 -2.74 -2.50
N LEU A 125 4.71 -2.98 -3.79
CA LEU A 125 4.78 -1.99 -4.85
C LEU A 125 3.36 -1.51 -5.10
N ARG A 126 3.10 -0.23 -4.87
CA ARG A 126 1.81 0.39 -5.15
C ARG A 126 1.97 1.39 -6.29
N ARG A 127 1.10 1.33 -7.29
CA ARG A 127 1.02 2.33 -8.35
C ARG A 127 -0.28 3.11 -8.22
N TYR A 128 -0.18 4.43 -8.29
CA TYR A 128 -1.31 5.35 -8.38
C TYR A 128 -1.33 5.90 -9.81
N SER A 129 -2.47 5.82 -10.48
CA SER A 129 -2.62 6.26 -11.86
C SER A 129 -3.90 7.06 -12.03
N ASN A 130 -3.81 8.16 -12.76
CA ASN A 130 -5.00 8.88 -13.20
C ASN A 130 -5.66 8.12 -14.37
N VAL A 131 -6.97 7.89 -14.27
CA VAL A 131 -7.76 7.13 -15.26
C VAL A 131 -7.96 7.93 -16.54
N ILE A 132 -7.99 9.26 -16.47
CA ILE A 132 -8.16 10.15 -17.63
C ILE A 132 -6.82 10.30 -18.36
N ASP A 133 -5.71 10.44 -17.61
CA ASP A 133 -4.37 10.60 -18.15
C ASP A 133 -3.41 9.58 -17.54
N SER A 134 -3.25 8.44 -18.22
CA SER A 134 -2.40 7.35 -17.74
C SER A 134 -0.90 7.70 -17.69
N SER A 135 -0.47 8.79 -18.33
CA SER A 135 0.89 9.30 -18.19
C SER A 135 1.14 9.90 -16.80
N LYS A 136 0.08 10.34 -16.11
CA LYS A 136 0.11 10.76 -14.71
C LYS A 136 0.01 9.54 -13.81
N SER A 137 1.17 8.99 -13.49
CA SER A 137 1.27 7.89 -12.55
C SER A 137 2.54 7.97 -11.70
N VAL A 138 2.43 7.41 -10.51
CA VAL A 138 3.53 7.27 -9.56
C VAL A 138 3.51 5.86 -8.99
N SER A 139 4.70 5.24 -8.93
CA SER A 139 4.92 3.96 -8.28
C SER A 139 5.75 4.18 -7.03
N VAL A 140 5.30 3.61 -5.92
CA VAL A 140 5.97 3.67 -4.63
C VAL A 140 6.14 2.29 -4.03
N TYR A 141 7.27 2.04 -3.39
CA TYR A 141 7.42 0.97 -2.43
C TYR A 141 6.82 1.39 -1.09
N GLN A 142 5.96 0.55 -0.51
CA GLN A 142 5.55 0.69 0.89
C GLN A 142 6.19 -0.43 1.68
N VAL A 143 7.05 -0.07 2.62
CA VAL A 143 7.83 -1.02 3.41
C VAL A 143 7.67 -0.77 4.89
N ASN A 144 7.50 -1.86 5.64
CA ASN A 144 7.43 -1.81 7.08
C ASN A 144 8.48 -2.75 7.67
N PHE A 145 9.22 -2.22 8.63
CA PHE A 145 10.27 -2.88 9.37
C PHE A 145 9.98 -2.82 10.86
N THR A 146 10.31 -3.87 11.59
CA THR A 146 10.13 -3.91 13.06
C THR A 146 11.30 -4.57 13.75
N ASN A 147 11.66 -4.12 14.95
CA ASN A 147 12.57 -4.80 15.86
C ASN A 147 12.04 -4.69 17.30
N GLU A 148 12.85 -5.08 18.29
CA GLU A 148 12.49 -4.96 19.71
C GLU A 148 12.34 -3.52 20.21
N GLU A 149 12.92 -2.55 19.49
CA GLU A 149 12.95 -1.14 19.85
C GLU A 149 11.80 -0.34 19.25
N GLY A 150 11.28 -0.75 18.08
CA GLY A 150 10.32 0.03 17.34
C GLY A 150 9.93 -0.46 15.95
N ILE A 151 9.09 0.33 15.30
CA ILE A 151 8.59 0.12 13.94
C ILE A 151 9.07 1.29 13.07
N PHE A 152 9.54 0.98 11.86
CA PHE A 152 9.87 1.93 10.82
C PHE A 152 9.08 1.61 9.55
N ASN A 153 8.24 2.54 9.13
CA ASN A 153 7.47 2.44 7.89
C ASN A 153 7.92 3.53 6.93
N ALA A 154 8.00 3.23 5.64
CA ALA A 154 8.35 4.20 4.62
C ALA A 154 7.55 3.98 3.33
N THR A 155 7.16 5.10 2.71
CA THR A 155 6.66 5.17 1.32
C THR A 155 7.77 5.79 0.48
N ILE A 156 8.29 5.03 -0.49
CA ILE A 156 9.51 5.34 -1.22
C ILE A 156 9.22 5.37 -2.71
N ASP A 157 9.55 6.46 -3.40
CA ASP A 157 9.41 6.56 -4.85
C ASP A 157 10.28 5.53 -5.57
N VAL A 158 9.69 4.80 -6.52
CA VAL A 158 10.42 3.74 -7.24
C VAL A 158 11.44 4.31 -8.23
N ASP A 159 11.18 5.50 -8.78
CA ASP A 159 12.04 6.09 -9.81
C ASP A 159 13.25 6.82 -9.20
N THR A 160 13.03 7.54 -8.10
CA THR A 160 14.00 8.46 -7.49
C THR A 160 14.53 7.98 -6.14
N HIS A 161 13.92 6.95 -5.55
CA HIS A 161 14.21 6.45 -4.22
C HIS A 161 13.98 7.45 -3.07
N LEU A 162 13.36 8.61 -3.33
CA LEU A 162 13.00 9.56 -2.29
C LEU A 162 11.94 8.96 -1.35
N ILE A 163 12.12 9.14 -0.05
CA ILE A 163 11.14 8.78 0.96
C ILE A 163 10.08 9.88 1.02
N TYR A 164 8.90 9.66 0.44
CA TYR A 164 7.81 10.63 0.53
C TYR A 164 7.21 10.73 1.92
N GLN A 165 7.14 9.61 2.62
CA GLN A 165 6.58 9.55 3.96
C GLN A 165 7.34 8.49 4.77
N TYR A 166 7.54 8.76 6.06
CA TYR A 166 8.04 7.77 7.00
C TYR A 166 7.33 7.90 8.34
N ASN A 167 7.22 6.77 9.05
CA ASN A 167 6.78 6.72 10.44
C ASN A 167 7.81 5.93 11.23
N TYR A 168 8.36 6.53 12.28
CA TYR A 168 9.25 5.87 13.22
C TYR A 168 8.66 5.92 14.62
N TYR A 169 8.37 4.75 15.17
CA TYR A 169 7.86 4.59 16.52
C TYR A 169 8.91 3.86 17.33
N ASN A 170 9.39 4.45 18.41
CA ASN A 170 10.18 3.75 19.41
C ASN A 170 9.53 3.89 20.80
N LYS A 171 10.01 3.11 21.77
CA LYS A 171 9.49 3.14 23.15
C LYS A 171 9.68 4.50 23.87
N LYS A 172 10.45 5.43 23.30
CA LYS A 172 10.70 6.76 23.87
C LYS A 172 9.80 7.77 23.16
N TYR A 173 8.93 8.40 23.93
CA TYR A 173 8.08 9.48 23.40
C TYR A 173 8.95 10.65 22.91
N ILE A 174 8.84 11.00 21.63
CA ILE A 174 9.41 12.22 21.06
C ILE A 174 8.24 13.12 20.64
N ALA A 175 8.17 14.32 21.22
CA ALA A 175 7.15 15.29 20.87
C ALA A 175 7.25 15.69 19.39
N ARG A 176 6.10 16.01 18.78
CA ARG A 176 6.04 16.48 17.39
C ARG A 176 6.93 17.71 17.20
N ASN A 177 7.92 17.62 16.32
CA ASN A 177 8.77 18.75 15.96
C ASN A 177 8.35 19.30 14.58
N TYR A 178 7.60 20.40 14.59
CA TYR A 178 7.13 21.08 13.37
C TYR A 178 8.27 21.53 12.47
N GLU A 179 9.42 21.90 13.05
CA GLU A 179 10.63 22.27 12.31
C GLU A 179 11.19 21.09 11.53
N VAL A 180 11.15 19.88 12.09
CA VAL A 180 11.59 18.65 11.41
C VAL A 180 10.70 18.33 10.21
N ILE A 181 9.38 18.47 10.35
CA ILE A 181 8.43 18.24 9.23
C ILE A 181 8.64 19.31 8.14
N TYR A 182 8.86 20.56 8.54
CA TYR A 182 9.10 21.66 7.62
C TYR A 182 10.42 21.46 6.83
N THR A 183 11.51 21.10 7.51
CA THR A 183 12.80 20.77 6.87
C THR A 183 12.67 19.55 5.97
N PHE A 184 11.88 18.55 6.37
CA PHE A 184 11.60 17.38 5.52
C PHE A 184 10.88 17.78 4.23
N GLY A 185 9.85 18.62 4.29
CA GLY A 185 9.16 19.09 3.09
C GLY A 185 10.02 19.97 2.20
N THR A 186 10.64 21.00 2.78
CA THR A 186 11.33 22.04 2.01
C THR A 186 12.75 21.64 1.59
N ALA A 187 13.56 21.13 2.51
CA ALA A 187 14.97 20.83 2.23
C ALA A 187 15.19 19.42 1.66
N TYR A 188 14.40 18.42 2.08
CA TYR A 188 14.55 17.05 1.59
C TYR A 188 13.69 16.76 0.35
N LEU A 189 12.38 17.08 0.38
CA LEU A 189 11.49 16.85 -0.75
C LEU A 189 11.50 17.97 -1.81
N GLY A 190 12.12 19.12 -1.51
CA GLY A 190 12.18 20.26 -2.43
C GLY A 190 10.83 20.96 -2.65
N LEU A 191 9.88 20.79 -1.72
CA LEU A 191 8.57 21.41 -1.78
C LEU A 191 8.64 22.89 -1.39
N THR A 192 7.72 23.69 -1.91
CA THR A 192 7.45 25.02 -1.36
C THR A 192 6.86 24.90 0.05
N GLU A 193 6.84 26.01 0.80
CA GLU A 193 6.18 26.05 2.11
C GLU A 193 4.69 25.66 2.00
N GLN A 194 4.00 26.20 0.99
CA GLN A 194 2.58 25.93 0.76
C GLN A 194 2.32 24.45 0.45
N GLU A 195 3.14 23.83 -0.40
CA GLU A 195 3.05 22.40 -0.71
C GLU A 195 3.40 21.55 0.52
N THR A 196 4.41 21.94 1.30
CA THR A 196 4.76 21.31 2.57
C THR A 196 3.56 21.30 3.52
N TYR A 197 2.87 22.45 3.68
CA TYR A 197 1.63 22.52 4.45
C TYR A 197 0.53 21.64 3.86
N LYS A 198 0.28 21.71 2.55
CA LYS A 198 -0.78 20.93 1.89
C LYS A 198 -0.56 19.42 2.05
N TYR A 199 0.63 18.92 1.71
CA TYR A 199 0.87 17.48 1.61
C TYR A 199 1.38 16.85 2.90
N LEU A 200 2.12 17.59 3.74
CA LEU A 200 2.69 17.04 4.99
C LEU A 200 1.92 17.46 6.25
N PHE A 201 1.05 18.46 6.17
CA PHE A 201 0.17 18.83 7.29
C PHE A 201 -1.32 18.68 6.95
N GLY A 202 -1.69 18.74 5.67
CA GLY A 202 -3.08 18.77 5.19
C GLY A 202 -3.71 17.42 4.84
N ILE A 203 -2.97 16.29 4.89
CA ILE A 203 -3.57 14.94 4.77
C ILE A 203 -4.24 14.48 6.09
N ILE A 204 -4.42 15.40 7.05
CA ILE A 204 -5.15 15.18 8.30
C ILE A 204 -6.44 15.99 8.29
N ASP A 205 -7.45 15.53 7.55
CA ASP A 205 -8.82 15.67 8.05
C ASP A 205 -9.64 14.41 7.73
N ASN A 206 -10.05 13.73 8.81
CA ASN A 206 -11.00 12.64 8.89
C ASN A 206 -10.75 11.37 8.05
N ARG A 207 -10.04 10.45 8.73
CA ARG A 207 -9.98 8.98 8.56
C ARG A 207 -8.77 8.50 7.74
N THR A 208 -7.87 7.82 8.48
CA THR A 208 -6.87 6.83 8.03
C THR A 208 -5.59 7.36 7.33
N ASP A 209 -4.48 7.23 8.06
CA ASP A 209 -3.11 6.87 7.63
C ASP A 209 -2.51 7.41 6.33
N SER A 210 -2.28 8.72 6.21
CA SER A 210 -1.36 9.22 5.17
C SER A 210 -0.86 10.65 5.32
N VAL A 211 -0.70 11.18 6.53
CA VAL A 211 0.54 11.82 7.00
C VAL A 211 0.43 11.90 8.50
N SER A 212 1.25 11.14 9.20
CA SER A 212 1.47 11.43 10.61
C SER A 212 2.89 11.10 11.01
N VAL A 213 3.73 12.13 11.09
CA VAL A 213 4.72 12.18 12.17
C VAL A 213 3.92 12.35 13.48
N SER A 214 3.27 11.27 13.93
CA SER A 214 2.72 11.10 15.26
C SER A 214 2.55 9.62 15.59
N SER A 215 3.21 9.18 16.67
CA SER A 215 2.76 8.02 17.43
C SER A 215 1.43 8.33 18.10
N TYR A 216 0.54 7.34 18.09
CA TYR A 216 -0.77 7.30 18.73
C TYR A 216 -0.84 8.08 20.05
N ASN A 217 -1.94 8.82 20.22
CA ASN A 217 -2.41 9.31 21.50
C ASN A 217 -3.73 8.59 21.79
N ASP A 218 -3.69 7.50 22.55
CA ASP A 218 -4.88 6.91 23.17
C ASP A 218 -5.10 7.58 24.53
N ILE A 219 -5.81 8.71 24.56
CA ILE A 219 -6.51 9.24 25.75
C ILE A 219 -7.65 10.12 25.19
N TYR A 220 -8.94 9.76 25.21
CA TYR A 220 -9.80 9.26 26.30
C TYR A 220 -10.83 8.23 25.80
#